data_AF-A0A954WK28-F1
#
_entry.id   AF-A0A954WK28-F1
#
_cell.length_a   1.000
_cell.length_b   1.000
_cell.length_c   1.000
_cell.angle_alpha   90.00
_cell.angle_beta   90.00
_cell.angle_gamma   90.00
#
_symmetry.space_group_name_H-M   'P 1'
#
loop_
_entity.id
_entity.type
_entity.pdbx_description
1 polymer ?
#
loop_
_entity_poly.entity_id
_entity_poly.type
_entity_poly.pdbx_seq_one_letter_code
_entity_poly.pdbx_strand_id
1 'polypeptide(L)'
;MTRFDRYLLRFFVKVLIILFISISGLTMVIDVFSNFTEFAQYGKEGGGIGQVLLEYYGARILAFFDRTNALFCLLAAVFSIAWLQRTNEMTALLAAGIPEQRVAKPLVFASLAIALLAAANRELMLPNYRDKLSRNAQNWKGENPSPMKPCYDQQNHLLISGLNVVAAQQAIV
;
A
#
# COMPACT_ATOMS: atom_id res chain seq x y z
N MET A 1 -17.58 17.20 16.70
CA MET A 1 -18.08 16.46 15.52
C MET A 1 -19.57 16.24 15.65
N THR A 2 -20.34 16.67 14.67
CA THR A 2 -21.79 16.46 14.58
C THR A 2 -22.10 15.00 14.23
N ARG A 3 -23.36 14.56 14.39
CA ARG A 3 -23.81 13.21 13.97
C ARG A 3 -23.57 12.97 12.48
N PHE A 4 -23.75 14.02 11.67
CA PHE A 4 -23.51 14.01 10.24
C PHE A 4 -22.03 13.80 9.90
N ASP A 5 -21.11 14.52 10.55
CA ASP A 5 -19.66 14.36 10.32
C ASP A 5 -19.22 12.90 10.54
N ARG A 6 -19.71 12.27 11.62
CA ARG A 6 -19.38 10.88 11.94
C ARG A 6 -19.97 9.89 10.94
N TYR A 7 -21.16 10.16 10.42
CA TYR A 7 -21.77 9.36 9.36
C TYR A 7 -20.94 9.43 8.08
N LEU A 8 -20.58 10.64 7.65
CA LEU A 8 -19.76 10.86 6.45
C LEU A 8 -18.37 10.23 6.60
N LEU A 9 -17.73 10.36 7.76
CA LEU A 9 -16.44 9.70 8.05
C LEU A 9 -16.52 8.18 7.96
N ARG A 10 -17.56 7.57 8.54
CA ARG A 10 -17.76 6.12 8.45
C ARG A 10 -18.01 5.68 7.01
N PHE A 11 -18.77 6.46 6.25
CA PHE A 11 -19.03 6.16 4.84
C PHE A 11 -17.74 6.24 4.02
N PHE A 12 -16.98 7.33 4.17
CA PHE A 12 -15.70 7.52 3.52
C PHE A 12 -14.71 6.37 3.81
N VAL A 13 -14.54 5.99 5.08
CA VAL A 13 -13.64 4.88 5.46
C VAL A 13 -14.12 3.56 4.88
N LYS A 14 -15.44 3.29 4.88
CA LYS A 14 -15.99 2.08 4.23
C LYS A 14 -15.66 2.04 2.75
N VAL A 15 -15.89 3.13 2.03
CA VAL A 15 -15.60 3.20 0.59
C VAL A 15 -14.11 3.00 0.34
N LEU A 16 -13.25 3.65 1.13
CA LEU A 16 -11.80 3.50 1.01
C LEU A 16 -11.34 2.05 1.22
N ILE A 17 -11.84 1.38 2.26
CA ILE A 17 -11.52 -0.03 2.53
C ILE A 17 -11.99 -0.93 1.38
N ILE A 18 -13.21 -0.71 0.87
CA ILE A 18 -13.74 -1.49 -0.24
C ILE A 18 -12.88 -1.31 -1.48
N LEU A 19 -12.57 -0.07 -1.88
CA LEU A 19 -11.72 0.23 -3.03
C LEU A 19 -10.33 -0.41 -2.87
N PHE A 20 -9.74 -0.27 -1.68
CA PHE A 20 -8.43 -0.84 -1.39
C PHE A 20 -8.43 -2.36 -1.49
N ILE A 21 -9.38 -3.04 -0.86
CA ILE A 21 -9.49 -4.51 -0.89
C ILE A 21 -9.78 -5.00 -2.30
N SER A 22 -10.68 -4.34 -3.04
CA SER A 22 -11.02 -4.75 -4.41
C SER A 22 -9.81 -4.68 -5.34
N ILE A 23 -9.08 -3.55 -5.33
CA ILE A 23 -7.92 -3.38 -6.22
C ILE A 23 -6.77 -4.28 -5.74
N SER A 24 -6.44 -4.27 -4.45
CA SER A 24 -5.35 -5.10 -3.90
C SER A 24 -5.62 -6.58 -4.11
N GLY A 25 -6.86 -7.03 -3.87
CA GLY A 25 -7.29 -8.40 -4.08
C GLY A 25 -7.18 -8.83 -5.54
N LEU A 26 -7.59 -7.97 -6.48
CA LEU A 26 -7.40 -8.25 -7.91
C LEU A 26 -5.91 -8.43 -8.25
N THR A 27 -5.04 -7.53 -7.77
CA THR A 27 -3.60 -7.66 -8.03
C THR A 27 -2.99 -8.90 -7.39
N MET A 28 -3.43 -9.26 -6.18
CA MET A 28 -2.99 -10.46 -5.47
C MET A 28 -3.37 -11.72 -6.25
N VAL A 29 -4.61 -11.83 -6.76
CA VAL A 29 -5.03 -12.97 -7.57
C VAL A 29 -4.17 -13.09 -8.83
N ILE A 30 -3.95 -11.99 -9.55
CA ILE A 30 -3.09 -11.99 -10.75
C ILE A 30 -1.69 -12.52 -10.41
N ASP A 31 -1.08 -11.99 -9.35
CA ASP A 31 0.29 -12.33 -8.94
C ASP A 31 0.44 -13.79 -8.48
N VAL A 32 -0.56 -14.32 -7.74
CA VAL A 32 -0.60 -15.74 -7.33
C VAL A 32 -0.71 -16.65 -8.56
N PHE A 33 -1.60 -16.33 -9.50
CA PHE A 33 -1.79 -17.16 -10.69
C PHE A 33 -0.59 -17.10 -11.64
N SER A 34 0.02 -15.92 -11.82
CA SER A 34 1.20 -15.77 -12.67
C SER A 34 2.43 -16.52 -12.16
N ASN A 35 2.60 -16.64 -10.85
CA ASN A 35 3.77 -17.29 -10.24
C ASN A 35 3.40 -18.56 -9.46
N PHE A 36 2.30 -19.22 -9.85
CA PHE A 36 1.72 -20.33 -9.10
C PHE A 36 2.70 -21.49 -8.86
N THR A 37 3.50 -21.84 -9.89
CA THR A 37 4.49 -22.92 -9.82
C THR A 37 5.57 -22.64 -8.76
N GLU A 38 6.02 -21.40 -8.67
CA GLU A 38 7.03 -20.95 -7.70
C GLU A 38 6.47 -20.96 -6.28
N PHE A 39 5.26 -20.42 -6.08
CA PHE A 39 4.59 -20.48 -4.78
C PHE A 39 4.29 -21.91 -4.33
N ALA A 40 3.95 -22.81 -5.26
CA ALA A 40 3.73 -24.23 -4.96
C ALA A 40 5.03 -24.94 -4.56
N GLN A 41 6.18 -24.52 -5.12
CA GLN A 41 7.49 -25.05 -4.76
C GLN A 41 7.94 -24.55 -3.38
N TYR A 42 7.83 -23.23 -3.12
CA TYR A 42 8.18 -22.67 -1.80
C TYR A 42 7.28 -23.17 -0.66
N GLY A 43 6.00 -23.44 -0.95
CA GLY A 43 5.07 -24.02 0.03
C GLY A 43 5.45 -25.43 0.49
N LYS A 44 6.21 -26.19 -0.32
CA LYS A 44 6.70 -27.53 0.05
C LYS A 44 7.90 -27.50 0.98
N GLU A 45 8.73 -26.46 0.92
CA GLU A 45 9.94 -26.32 1.75
C GLU A 45 9.68 -25.57 3.08
N GLY A 46 8.68 -24.68 3.11
CA GLY A 46 8.50 -23.69 4.19
C GLY A 46 7.35 -23.94 5.18
N GLY A 47 6.79 -25.16 5.26
CA GLY A 47 5.74 -25.48 6.25
C GLY A 47 4.30 -25.14 5.82
N GLY A 48 4.07 -24.80 4.55
CA GLY A 48 2.74 -24.64 3.96
C GLY A 48 2.55 -23.37 3.13
N ILE A 49 1.77 -23.48 2.05
CA ILE A 49 1.52 -22.40 1.08
C ILE A 49 0.95 -21.15 1.77
N GLY A 50 0.07 -21.32 2.76
CA GLY A 50 -0.58 -20.20 3.45
C GLY A 50 0.36 -19.29 4.26
N GLN A 51 1.35 -19.87 4.94
CA GLN A 51 2.31 -19.09 5.74
C GLN A 51 3.28 -18.30 4.85
N VAL A 52 3.76 -18.93 3.77
CA VAL A 52 4.58 -18.28 2.75
C VAL A 52 3.81 -17.13 2.09
N LEU A 53 2.53 -17.34 1.75
CA LEU A 53 1.68 -16.29 1.20
C LEU A 53 1.49 -15.14 2.19
N LEU A 54 1.25 -15.42 3.48
CA LEU A 54 0.98 -14.37 4.46
C LEU A 54 2.21 -13.48 4.71
N GLU A 55 3.40 -14.08 4.81
CA GLU A 55 4.65 -13.31 4.93
C GLU A 55 4.97 -12.51 3.67
N TYR A 56 4.71 -13.10 2.49
CA TYR A 56 4.96 -12.45 1.20
C TYR A 56 4.00 -11.29 0.94
N TYR A 57 2.70 -11.53 1.10
CA TYR A 57 1.66 -10.53 0.82
C TYR A 57 1.51 -9.49 1.93
N GLY A 58 1.87 -9.81 3.19
CA GLY A 58 1.81 -8.83 4.29
C GLY A 58 2.63 -7.58 4.00
N ALA A 59 3.93 -7.74 3.71
CA ALA A 59 4.80 -6.60 3.38
C ALA A 59 4.41 -5.92 2.07
N ARG A 60 3.95 -6.70 1.07
CA ARG A 60 3.52 -6.17 -0.24
C ARG A 60 2.27 -5.30 -0.14
N ILE A 61 1.29 -5.69 0.67
CA ILE A 61 0.07 -4.90 0.91
C ILE A 61 0.43 -3.56 1.57
N LEU A 62 1.35 -3.55 2.53
CA LEU A 62 1.82 -2.31 3.17
C LEU A 62 2.51 -1.37 2.16
N ALA A 63 3.37 -1.91 1.30
CA ALA A 63 4.03 -1.13 0.25
C ALA A 63 3.05 -0.66 -0.83
N PHE A 64 2.03 -1.48 -1.16
CA PHE A 64 0.97 -1.12 -2.09
C PHE A 64 0.13 0.02 -1.53
N PHE A 65 -0.24 -0.05 -0.25
CA PHE A 65 -0.94 1.03 0.46
C PHE A 65 -0.17 2.34 0.40
N ASP A 66 1.13 2.35 0.74
CA ASP A 66 1.95 3.57 0.70
C ASP A 66 1.93 4.26 -0.68
N ARG A 67 1.99 3.48 -1.77
CA ARG A 67 2.00 4.04 -3.14
C ARG A 67 0.63 4.51 -3.62
N THR A 68 -0.45 3.88 -3.17
CA THR A 68 -1.79 4.07 -3.75
C THR A 68 -2.75 4.83 -2.84
N ASN A 69 -2.35 5.09 -1.59
CA ASN A 69 -3.19 5.72 -0.59
C ASN A 69 -3.81 7.05 -1.05
N ALA A 70 -3.01 7.94 -1.66
CA ALA A 70 -3.49 9.24 -2.13
C ALA A 70 -4.60 9.10 -3.18
N LEU A 71 -4.48 8.13 -4.09
CA LEU A 71 -5.48 7.85 -5.11
C LEU A 71 -6.77 7.33 -4.49
N PHE A 72 -6.68 6.39 -3.54
CA PHE A 72 -7.87 5.85 -2.86
C PHE A 72 -8.58 6.87 -1.98
N CYS A 73 -7.83 7.77 -1.33
CA CYS A 73 -8.41 8.89 -0.59
C CYS A 73 -9.22 9.81 -1.50
N LEU A 74 -8.69 10.15 -2.68
CA LEU A 74 -9.39 10.97 -3.67
C LEU A 74 -10.69 10.29 -4.13
N LEU A 75 -10.59 9.02 -4.54
CA LEU A 75 -11.75 8.25 -5.02
C LEU A 75 -12.81 8.10 -3.94
N ALA A 76 -12.42 7.79 -2.70
CA ALA A 76 -13.34 7.69 -1.58
C ALA A 76 -14.03 9.02 -1.28
N ALA A 77 -13.32 10.15 -1.40
CA ALA A 77 -13.91 11.48 -1.20
C ALA A 77 -14.93 11.81 -2.29
N VAL A 78 -14.56 11.62 -3.56
CA VAL A 78 -15.45 11.84 -4.71
C VAL A 78 -16.69 10.97 -4.59
N PHE A 79 -16.53 9.69 -4.27
CA PHE A 79 -17.66 8.77 -4.13
C PHE A 79 -18.55 9.14 -2.94
N SER A 80 -17.98 9.60 -1.83
CA SER A 80 -18.74 10.09 -0.67
C SER A 80 -19.61 11.30 -1.02
N ILE A 81 -19.06 12.25 -1.77
CA ILE A 81 -19.80 13.43 -2.23
C ILE A 81 -20.87 13.04 -3.25
N ALA A 82 -20.52 12.20 -4.23
CA ALA A 82 -21.45 11.71 -5.24
C ALA A 82 -22.63 10.95 -4.61
N TRP A 83 -22.36 10.15 -3.57
CA TRP A 83 -23.40 9.46 -2.82
C TRP A 83 -24.36 10.43 -2.11
N LEU A 84 -23.81 11.47 -1.48
CA LEU A 84 -24.59 12.51 -0.80
C LEU A 84 -25.46 13.32 -1.78
N GLN A 85 -24.97 13.55 -3.00
CA GLN A 85 -25.74 14.18 -4.06
C GLN A 85 -26.84 13.25 -4.59
N ARG A 86 -26.53 11.97 -4.83
CA ARG A 86 -27.48 10.96 -5.33
C ARG A 86 -28.65 10.72 -4.38
N THR A 87 -28.42 10.83 -3.07
CA THR A 87 -29.44 10.65 -2.03
C THR A 87 -30.23 11.93 -1.73
N ASN A 88 -29.91 13.05 -2.41
CA ASN A 88 -30.44 14.39 -2.12
C ASN A 88 -30.17 14.89 -0.68
N GLU A 89 -29.27 14.23 0.06
CA GLU A 89 -28.86 14.68 1.40
C GLU A 89 -28.14 16.03 1.33
N MET A 90 -27.36 16.28 0.26
CA MET A 90 -26.70 17.56 0.04
C MET A 90 -27.72 18.71 -0.15
N THR A 91 -28.78 18.46 -0.91
CA THR A 91 -29.88 19.42 -1.13
C THR A 91 -30.62 19.72 0.18
N ALA A 92 -30.85 18.70 1.02
CA ALA A 92 -31.47 18.88 2.33
C ALA A 92 -30.61 19.74 3.28
N LEU A 93 -29.29 19.57 3.27
CA LEU A 93 -28.37 20.39 4.06
C LEU A 93 -28.38 21.85 3.63
N LEU A 94 -28.37 22.11 2.32
CA LEU A 94 -28.44 23.46 1.76
C LEU A 94 -29.78 24.14 2.10
N ALA A 95 -30.90 23.41 2.02
CA ALA A 95 -32.22 23.90 2.43
C ALA A 95 -32.30 24.23 3.93
N ALA A 96 -31.53 23.52 4.77
CA ALA A 96 -31.37 23.81 6.19
C ALA A 96 -30.40 24.98 6.48
N GLY A 97 -29.87 25.65 5.45
CA GLY A 97 -28.93 26.76 5.58
C GLY A 97 -27.51 26.35 5.99
N ILE A 98 -27.17 25.07 5.87
CA ILE A 98 -25.83 24.58 6.20
C ILE A 98 -24.91 24.73 4.98
N PRO A 99 -23.77 25.42 5.10
CA PRO A 99 -22.87 25.62 3.97
C PRO A 99 -22.20 24.31 3.54
N GLU A 100 -22.06 24.10 2.24
CA GLU A 100 -21.39 22.94 1.63
C GLU A 100 -19.96 22.72 2.14
N GLN A 101 -19.26 23.80 2.51
CA GLN A 101 -17.90 23.77 3.04
C GLN A 101 -17.79 22.95 4.34
N ARG A 102 -18.88 22.82 5.11
CA ARG A 102 -18.89 21.97 6.31
C ARG A 102 -18.80 20.48 5.99
N VAL A 103 -19.24 20.05 4.80
CA VAL A 103 -19.13 18.66 4.33
C VAL A 103 -17.69 18.34 3.92
N ALA A 104 -16.96 19.32 3.37
CA ALA A 104 -15.57 19.14 2.97
C ALA A 104 -14.62 18.98 4.17
N LYS A 105 -14.85 19.70 5.28
CA LYS A 105 -14.01 19.65 6.50
C LYS A 105 -13.73 18.23 7.03
N PRO A 106 -14.75 17.38 7.30
CA PRO A 106 -14.51 16.02 7.78
C PRO A 106 -13.79 15.14 6.76
N LEU A 107 -14.02 15.33 5.45
CA LEU A 107 -13.32 14.58 4.41
C LEU A 107 -11.83 14.95 4.35
N VAL A 108 -11.51 16.25 4.46
CA VAL A 108 -10.12 16.73 4.51
C VAL A 108 -9.41 16.25 5.78
N PHE A 109 -10.10 16.26 6.92
CA PHE A 109 -9.53 15.72 8.15
C PHE A 109 -9.27 14.22 8.05
N ALA A 110 -10.18 13.46 7.41
CA ALA A 110 -9.99 12.03 7.18
C ALA A 110 -8.81 11.73 6.26
N SER A 111 -8.70 12.45 5.14
CA SER A 111 -7.60 12.28 4.19
C SER A 111 -6.26 12.65 4.83
N LEU A 112 -6.23 13.70 5.65
CA LEU A 112 -5.03 14.06 6.42
C LEU A 112 -4.65 12.96 7.42
N ALA A 113 -5.61 12.41 8.17
CA ALA A 113 -5.35 11.32 9.10
C ALA A 113 -4.78 10.08 8.40
N ILE A 114 -5.29 9.76 7.21
CA ILE A 114 -4.81 8.64 6.41
C ILE A 114 -3.45 8.94 5.77
N ALA A 115 -3.17 10.18 5.37
CA ALA A 115 -1.86 10.58 4.89
C ALA A 115 -0.80 10.45 6.01
N LEU A 116 -1.13 10.87 7.23
CA LEU A 116 -0.26 10.68 8.41
C LEU A 116 -0.05 9.19 8.73
N LEU A 117 -1.10 8.38 8.61
CA LEU A 117 -0.99 6.93 8.78
C LEU A 117 -0.03 6.32 7.74
N ALA A 118 -0.11 6.74 6.48
CA ALA A 118 0.83 6.29 5.44
C ALA A 118 2.26 6.78 5.71
N ALA A 119 2.44 8.03 6.14
CA ALA A 119 3.75 8.56 6.51
C ALA A 119 4.37 7.77 7.67
N ALA A 120 3.59 7.47 8.72
CA ALA A 120 4.04 6.64 9.83
C ALA A 120 4.37 5.21 9.38
N ASN A 121 3.56 4.62 8.49
CA ASN A 121 3.85 3.31 7.89
C ASN A 121 5.18 3.34 7.11
N ARG A 122 5.44 4.42 6.39
CA ARG A 122 6.68 4.61 5.62
C ARG A 122 7.92 4.81 6.50
N GLU A 123 7.78 5.48 7.62
CA GLU A 123 8.91 5.76 8.52
C GLU A 123 9.19 4.61 9.48
N LEU A 124 8.18 3.87 9.92
CA LEU A 124 8.33 2.81 10.93
C LEU A 124 8.41 1.41 10.34
N MET A 125 7.58 1.10 9.33
CA MET A 125 7.47 -0.26 8.80
C MET A 125 8.43 -0.47 7.63
N LEU A 126 8.49 0.47 6.69
CA LEU A 126 9.33 0.34 5.49
C LEU A 126 10.83 0.13 5.74
N PRO A 127 11.51 0.72 6.75
CA PRO A 127 12.91 0.38 7.02
C PRO A 127 13.09 -1.07 7.50
N ASN A 128 12.12 -1.63 8.22
CA ASN A 128 12.19 -3.02 8.72
C ASN A 128 11.94 -4.06 7.61
N TYR A 129 11.22 -3.69 6.55
CA TYR A 129 10.92 -4.60 5.42
C TYR A 129 11.72 -4.28 4.15
N ARG A 130 12.68 -3.36 4.21
CA ARG A 130 13.46 -2.88 3.05
C ARG A 130 14.18 -4.01 2.30
N ASP A 131 14.75 -4.96 3.04
CA ASP A 131 15.46 -6.12 2.49
C ASP A 131 14.53 -7.22 1.96
N LYS A 132 13.27 -7.24 2.42
CA LYS A 132 12.23 -8.18 1.93
C LYS A 132 11.49 -7.62 0.72
N LEU A 133 11.33 -6.30 0.62
CA LEU A 133 10.68 -5.61 -0.50
C LEU A 133 11.57 -5.43 -1.73
N SER A 134 12.90 -5.48 -1.58
CA SER A 134 13.85 -5.49 -2.70
C SER A 134 13.90 -6.84 -3.43
N ARG A 135 13.38 -7.90 -2.81
CA ARG A 135 13.33 -9.26 -3.37
C ARG A 135 12.04 -9.46 -4.16
N ASN A 136 12.17 -9.83 -5.43
CA ASN A 136 11.03 -10.15 -6.30
C ASN A 136 10.54 -11.58 -6.05
N ALA A 137 9.33 -11.96 -6.49
CA ALA A 137 8.74 -13.30 -6.32
C ALA A 137 9.72 -14.42 -6.72
N GLN A 138 10.42 -14.19 -7.84
CA GLN A 138 11.41 -15.07 -8.45
C GLN A 138 12.77 -15.13 -7.73
N ASN A 139 13.01 -14.28 -6.72
CA ASN A 139 14.28 -14.24 -5.99
C ASN A 139 14.10 -14.03 -4.48
N TRP A 140 13.09 -14.68 -3.91
CA TRP A 140 12.79 -14.62 -2.47
C TRP A 140 13.98 -15.05 -1.58
N LYS A 141 14.73 -16.07 -2.01
CA LYS A 141 15.96 -16.53 -1.34
C LYS A 141 17.18 -15.63 -1.57
N GLY A 142 17.15 -14.74 -2.58
CA GLY A 142 18.30 -13.87 -2.91
C GLY A 142 19.46 -14.60 -3.60
N GLU A 143 19.22 -15.80 -4.13
CA GLU A 143 20.21 -16.64 -4.82
C GLU A 143 20.50 -16.17 -6.25
N ASN A 144 19.53 -15.53 -6.91
CA ASN A 144 19.75 -15.03 -8.27
C ASN A 144 20.56 -13.71 -8.24
N PRO A 145 21.63 -13.60 -9.06
CA PRO A 145 22.42 -12.39 -9.17
C PRO A 145 21.55 -11.23 -9.68
N SER A 146 21.56 -10.10 -8.98
CA SER A 146 20.93 -8.86 -9.43
C SER A 146 22.01 -7.86 -9.85
N PRO A 147 21.84 -7.14 -10.98
CA PRO A 147 22.85 -6.18 -11.44
C PRO A 147 23.11 -5.12 -10.36
N MET A 148 24.37 -4.96 -9.99
CA MET A 148 24.75 -4.03 -8.94
C MET A 148 24.46 -2.60 -9.37
N LYS A 149 23.74 -1.84 -8.55
CA LYS A 149 23.72 -0.38 -8.71
C LYS A 149 25.01 0.18 -8.12
N PRO A 150 25.89 0.80 -8.91
CA PRO A 150 27.11 1.39 -8.40
C PRO A 150 26.75 2.41 -7.32
N CYS A 151 27.34 2.27 -6.14
CA CYS A 151 27.14 3.20 -5.04
C CYS A 151 28.48 3.82 -4.70
N TYR A 152 28.49 5.14 -4.58
CA TYR A 152 29.69 5.87 -4.17
C TYR A 152 29.70 5.98 -2.66
N ASP A 153 30.75 5.46 -2.04
CA ASP A 153 31.01 5.67 -0.62
C ASP A 153 31.61 7.07 -0.44
N GLN A 154 30.82 7.98 0.14
CA GLN A 154 31.24 9.36 0.37
C GLN A 154 32.28 9.51 1.48
N GLN A 155 32.43 8.54 2.39
CA GLN A 155 33.42 8.62 3.47
C GLN A 155 34.81 8.23 2.98
N ASN A 156 34.88 7.17 2.17
CA ASN A 156 36.16 6.64 1.68
C ASN A 156 36.51 7.10 0.26
N HIS A 157 35.62 7.86 -0.39
CA HIS A 157 35.74 8.28 -1.79
C HIS A 157 35.90 7.12 -2.78
N LEU A 158 35.40 5.94 -2.42
CA LEU A 158 35.49 4.71 -3.21
C LEU A 158 34.18 4.48 -3.97
N LEU A 159 34.29 4.25 -5.28
CA LEU A 159 33.18 3.75 -6.07
C LEU A 159 33.10 2.23 -5.88
N ILE A 160 32.07 1.76 -5.19
CA ILE A 160 31.80 0.34 -5.09
C ILE A 160 30.98 -0.06 -6.32
N SER A 161 31.63 -0.78 -7.24
CA SER A 161 31.06 -1.26 -8.49
C SER A 161 31.37 -2.75 -8.67
N GLY A 162 30.42 -3.49 -9.22
CA GLY A 162 30.50 -4.91 -9.54
C GLY A 162 29.50 -5.24 -10.65
N LEU A 163 29.60 -6.41 -11.27
CA LEU A 163 28.68 -6.80 -12.33
C LEU A 163 27.34 -7.25 -11.72
N ASN A 164 27.41 -8.05 -10.66
CA ASN A 164 26.24 -8.59 -9.98
C ASN A 164 26.41 -8.62 -8.45
N VAL A 165 25.29 -8.61 -7.73
CA VAL A 165 25.25 -8.85 -6.29
C VAL A 165 24.41 -10.08 -6.02
N VAL A 166 24.96 -11.02 -5.26
CA VAL A 166 24.23 -12.18 -4.74
C VAL A 166 23.91 -11.92 -3.27
N ALA A 167 22.65 -11.55 -3.01
CA ALA A 167 22.19 -11.16 -1.67
C ALA A 167 22.27 -12.32 -0.66
N ALA A 168 22.12 -13.57 -1.10
CA ALA A 168 22.23 -14.75 -0.26
C ALA A 168 23.65 -14.99 0.29
N GLN A 169 24.68 -14.58 -0.45
CA GLN A 169 26.09 -14.82 -0.10
C GLN A 169 26.81 -13.56 0.40
N GLN A 170 26.12 -12.41 0.43
CA GLN A 170 26.72 -11.10 0.68
C GLN A 170 27.97 -10.84 -0.19
N ALA A 171 27.94 -11.34 -1.43
CA ALA A 171 29.08 -11.30 -2.34
C ALA A 171 28.76 -10.42 -3.56
N ILE A 172 29.78 -9.69 -4.01
CA ILE A 172 29.81 -8.98 -5.29
C ILE A 172 30.51 -9.93 -6.28
N VAL A 173 29.88 -10.19 -7.42
CA VAL A 173 30.38 -11.07 -8.50
C VAL A 173 30.68 -10.22 -9.75
#